data_AF-A0A812E828-F1
#
_entry.id   AF-A0A812E828-F1
#
_cell.length_a   1.000
_cell.length_b   1.000
_cell.length_c   1.000
_cell.angle_alpha   90.00
_cell.angle_beta   90.00
_cell.angle_gamma   90.00
#
_symmetry.space_group_name_H-M   'P 1'
#
loop_
_entity.id
_entity.type
_entity.pdbx_description
1 polymer ?
#
loop_
_entity_poly.entity_id
_entity_poly.type
_entity_poly.pdbx_seq_one_letter_code
_entity_poly.pdbx_strand_id
1 'polypeptide(L)'
;MSSHGINKQNCLFICFGCILSIVIGFLIGWFSKPVPSPEKRNDAAKIIEQIDKENIKRNLRNYTYKPRLTGTENEKDLVDELYNTWKENGLHKVIRTPYKVLLSYPNTSMPNKVQILDKSGTSPLFTSQPYEKNLLGEDSSLKLVPPYNSFSPSGVREVRPYTFQK
;
A
#
# COMPACT_ATOMS: atom_id res chain seq x y z
N MET A 1 -71.16 -53.54 5.09
CA MET A 1 -70.97 -52.10 4.86
C MET A 1 -71.03 -51.38 6.20
N SER A 2 -69.88 -51.18 6.85
CA SER A 2 -69.83 -50.60 8.20
C SER A 2 -69.51 -49.11 8.10
N SER A 3 -70.54 -48.28 8.28
CA SER A 3 -70.44 -46.82 8.32
C SER A 3 -69.60 -46.39 9.53
N HIS A 4 -68.37 -45.92 9.29
CA HIS A 4 -67.53 -45.32 10.32
C HIS A 4 -68.06 -43.91 10.64
N GLY A 5 -68.94 -43.82 11.63
CA GLY A 5 -69.44 -42.56 12.15
C GLY A 5 -68.33 -41.80 12.89
N ILE A 6 -67.86 -40.70 12.29
CA ILE A 6 -66.91 -39.79 12.93
C ILE A 6 -67.58 -39.18 14.16
N ASN A 7 -67.04 -39.44 15.35
CA ASN A 7 -67.53 -38.90 16.62
C ASN A 7 -67.54 -37.35 16.57
N LYS A 8 -68.65 -36.73 16.98
CA LYS A 8 -68.85 -35.28 17.03
C LYS A 8 -67.71 -34.55 17.78
N GLN A 9 -67.13 -35.18 18.80
CA GLN A 9 -65.96 -34.69 19.54
C GLN A 9 -64.69 -34.69 18.68
N ASN A 10 -64.46 -35.74 17.88
CA ASN A 10 -63.32 -35.83 16.95
C ASN A 10 -63.47 -34.80 15.82
N CYS A 11 -64.69 -34.58 15.34
CA CYS A 11 -64.97 -33.52 14.36
C CYS A 11 -64.67 -32.12 14.93
N LEU A 12 -64.96 -31.90 16.22
CA LEU A 12 -64.67 -30.65 16.91
C LEU A 12 -63.16 -30.41 17.06
N PHE A 13 -62.39 -31.43 17.44
CA PHE A 13 -60.93 -31.36 17.54
C PHE A 13 -60.27 -31.10 16.18
N ILE A 14 -60.76 -31.72 15.11
CA ILE A 14 -60.28 -31.49 13.75
C ILE A 14 -60.55 -30.03 13.33
N CYS A 15 -61.76 -29.51 13.57
CA CYS A 15 -62.08 -28.11 13.28
C CYS A 15 -61.17 -27.14 14.06
N PHE A 16 -60.92 -27.39 15.35
CA PHE A 16 -60.05 -26.56 16.17
C PHE A 16 -58.59 -26.58 15.66
N GLY A 17 -58.08 -27.75 15.26
CA GLY A 17 -56.75 -27.90 14.67
C GLY A 17 -56.61 -27.14 13.34
N CYS A 18 -57.61 -27.22 12.47
CA CYS A 18 -57.64 -26.47 11.21
C CYS A 18 -57.61 -24.95 11.46
N ILE A 19 -58.42 -24.45 12.40
CA ILE A 19 -58.44 -23.03 12.76
C ILE A 19 -57.08 -22.60 13.31
N LEU A 20 -56.47 -23.39 14.20
CA LEU A 20 -55.14 -23.10 14.74
C LEU A 20 -54.08 -23.00 13.64
N SER A 21 -54.12 -23.91 12.66
CA SER A 21 -53.16 -23.92 11.55
C SER A 21 -53.29 -22.69 10.63
N ILE A 22 -54.51 -22.21 10.40
CA ILE A 22 -54.77 -21.00 9.59
C ILE A 22 -54.28 -19.76 10.34
N VAL A 23 -54.56 -19.67 11.64
CA VAL A 23 -54.11 -18.56 12.50
C VAL A 23 -52.58 -18.51 12.56
N ILE A 24 -51.92 -19.67 12.74
CA ILE A 24 -50.45 -19.76 12.75
C ILE A 24 -49.88 -19.37 11.39
N GLY A 25 -50.45 -19.87 10.28
CA GLY A 25 -50.02 -19.50 8.92
C GLY A 25 -50.18 -18.01 8.65
N PHE A 26 -51.27 -17.41 9.11
CA PHE A 26 -51.51 -15.98 9.01
C PHE A 26 -50.51 -15.16 9.83
N LEU A 27 -50.21 -15.57 11.07
CA LEU A 27 -49.21 -14.90 11.90
C LEU A 27 -47.81 -15.00 11.28
N ILE A 28 -47.41 -16.17 10.77
CA ILE A 28 -46.12 -16.33 10.10
C ILE A 28 -46.04 -15.43 8.87
N GLY A 29 -47.09 -15.38 8.04
CA GLY A 29 -47.14 -14.50 6.86
C GLY A 29 -47.14 -13.01 7.23
N TRP A 30 -47.88 -12.63 8.27
CA TRP A 30 -47.98 -11.25 8.75
C TRP A 30 -46.65 -10.74 9.33
N PHE A 31 -45.86 -11.61 9.96
CA PHE A 31 -44.54 -11.27 10.51
C PHE A 31 -43.37 -11.59 9.57
N SER A 32 -43.62 -12.18 8.41
CA SER A 32 -42.61 -12.37 7.36
C SER A 32 -42.36 -11.04 6.65
N LYS A 33 -41.43 -10.24 7.19
CA LYS A 33 -40.89 -9.09 6.44
C LYS A 33 -40.19 -9.62 5.19
N PRO A 34 -40.35 -9.00 4.01
CA PRO A 34 -39.56 -9.35 2.85
C PRO A 34 -38.08 -9.21 3.24
N VAL A 35 -37.31 -10.27 3.04
CA VAL A 35 -35.84 -10.17 3.13
C VAL A 35 -35.45 -9.13 2.08
N PRO A 36 -34.86 -7.99 2.46
CA PRO A 36 -34.45 -7.01 1.48
C PRO A 36 -33.53 -7.72 0.49
N SER A 37 -33.87 -7.64 -0.80
CA SER A 37 -32.99 -8.11 -1.87
C SER A 37 -31.60 -7.54 -1.60
N PRO A 38 -30.51 -8.30 -1.78
CA PRO A 38 -29.17 -7.75 -1.60
C PRO A 38 -29.07 -6.51 -2.49
N GLU A 39 -29.03 -5.35 -1.84
CA GLU A 39 -28.80 -4.08 -2.51
C GLU A 39 -27.54 -4.28 -3.35
N LYS A 40 -27.59 -3.97 -4.66
CA LYS A 40 -26.38 -3.96 -5.49
C LYS A 40 -25.44 -2.92 -4.88
N ARG A 41 -24.59 -3.38 -3.97
CA ARG A 41 -23.62 -2.57 -3.25
C ARG A 41 -22.70 -1.93 -4.29
N ASN A 42 -22.92 -0.66 -4.56
CA ASN A 42 -21.99 0.13 -5.33
C ASN A 42 -20.84 0.60 -4.44
N ASP A 43 -20.17 -0.37 -3.80
CA ASP A 43 -19.06 -0.12 -2.87
C ASP A 43 -17.91 0.60 -3.60
N ALA A 44 -17.73 0.32 -4.89
CA ALA A 44 -16.76 1.00 -5.74
C ALA A 44 -17.01 2.52 -5.81
N ALA A 45 -18.25 2.96 -6.07
CA ALA A 45 -18.55 4.39 -6.12
C ALA A 45 -18.36 5.06 -4.76
N LYS A 46 -18.78 4.40 -3.67
CA LYS A 46 -18.58 4.92 -2.30
C LYS A 46 -17.10 5.06 -1.95
N ILE A 47 -16.26 4.11 -2.38
CA ILE A 47 -14.80 4.20 -2.18
C ILE A 47 -14.23 5.39 -2.94
N ILE A 48 -14.60 5.56 -4.22
CA ILE A 48 -14.11 6.66 -5.05
C ILE A 48 -14.51 8.02 -4.45
N GLU A 49 -15.74 8.15 -3.97
CA GLU A 49 -16.25 9.37 -3.32
C GLU A 49 -15.47 9.74 -2.04
N GLN A 50 -14.94 8.74 -1.31
CA GLN A 50 -14.16 8.97 -0.10
C GLN A 50 -12.68 9.32 -0.35
N ILE A 51 -12.21 9.29 -1.60
CA ILE A 51 -10.84 9.69 -1.93
C ILE A 51 -10.72 11.22 -1.83
N ASP A 52 -9.96 11.68 -0.85
CA ASP A 52 -9.72 13.11 -0.62
C ASP A 52 -8.31 13.54 -1.08
N LYS A 53 -8.27 14.52 -1.99
CA LYS A 53 -7.03 15.11 -2.51
C LYS A 53 -6.15 15.76 -1.42
N GLU A 54 -6.73 16.32 -0.37
CA GLU A 54 -5.95 16.97 0.69
C GLU A 54 -5.26 15.92 1.56
N ASN A 55 -5.88 14.75 1.78
CA ASN A 55 -5.23 13.61 2.41
C ASN A 55 -4.06 13.09 1.56
N ILE A 56 -4.22 12.97 0.24
CA ILE A 56 -3.14 12.60 -0.67
C ILE A 56 -1.97 13.59 -0.57
N LYS A 57 -2.25 14.89 -0.64
CA LYS A 57 -1.25 15.96 -0.55
C LYS A 57 -0.52 15.97 0.79
N ARG A 58 -1.23 15.78 1.89
CA ARG A 58 -0.65 15.69 3.25
C ARG A 58 0.26 14.45 3.37
N ASN A 59 -0.23 13.29 2.93
CA ASN A 59 0.55 12.06 2.94
C ASN A 59 1.81 12.19 2.09
N LEU A 60 1.72 12.78 0.89
CA LEU A 60 2.88 13.03 0.04
C LEU A 60 3.92 13.88 0.77
N ARG A 61 3.52 15.02 1.36
CA ARG A 61 4.44 15.88 2.14
C ARG A 61 5.10 15.12 3.29
N ASN A 62 4.32 14.35 4.05
CA ASN A 62 4.83 13.55 5.15
C ASN A 62 5.74 12.42 4.67
N TYR A 63 5.52 11.92 3.45
CA TYR A 63 6.31 10.83 2.90
C TYR A 63 7.56 11.26 2.11
N THR A 64 7.72 12.55 1.83
CA THR A 64 8.86 13.02 1.01
C THR A 64 9.74 14.06 1.71
N TYR A 65 9.46 14.43 2.96
CA TYR A 65 10.23 15.50 3.64
C TYR A 65 11.71 15.16 3.91
N LYS A 66 12.09 13.87 3.89
CA LYS A 66 13.48 13.42 4.07
C LYS A 66 13.84 12.30 3.08
N PRO A 67 15.12 12.15 2.69
CA PRO A 67 15.58 11.05 1.84
C PRO A 67 15.37 9.69 2.50
N ARG A 68 14.86 8.71 1.74
CA ARG A 68 14.54 7.36 2.21
C ARG A 68 15.20 6.32 1.32
N LEU A 69 16.50 6.19 1.48
CA LEU A 69 17.23 5.15 0.78
C LEU A 69 16.92 3.79 1.43
N THR A 70 16.73 2.76 0.61
CA THR A 70 16.49 1.40 1.08
C THR A 70 17.58 0.97 2.07
N GLY A 71 17.21 0.22 3.10
CA GLY A 71 18.10 -0.31 4.15
C GLY A 71 18.56 0.72 5.19
N THR A 72 18.04 1.96 5.16
CA THR A 72 18.41 3.02 6.12
C THR A 72 17.36 3.19 7.23
N GLU A 73 17.74 3.85 8.32
CA GLU A 73 16.81 4.19 9.41
C GLU A 73 15.62 5.03 8.94
N ASN A 74 15.83 5.94 7.99
CA ASN A 74 14.76 6.77 7.43
C ASN A 74 13.70 5.95 6.67
N GLU A 75 14.09 4.86 6.00
CA GLU A 75 13.13 3.94 5.38
C GLU A 75 12.35 3.18 6.47
N LYS A 76 13.03 2.73 7.54
CA LYS A 76 12.39 2.05 8.65
C LYS A 76 11.30 2.91 9.32
N ASP A 77 11.57 4.20 9.53
CA ASP A 77 10.58 5.12 10.09
C ASP A 77 9.29 5.17 9.25
N LEU A 78 9.42 5.21 7.91
CA LEU A 78 8.28 5.17 7.01
C LEU A 78 7.53 3.84 7.12
N VAL A 79 8.25 2.72 7.18
CA VAL A 79 7.63 1.40 7.35
C VAL A 79 6.83 1.34 8.65
N ASP A 80 7.34 1.94 9.73
CA ASP A 80 6.65 2.02 11.01
C ASP A 80 5.42 2.94 10.95
N GLU A 81 5.52 4.08 10.27
CA GLU A 81 4.40 4.99 10.03
C GLU A 81 3.28 4.31 9.22
N LEU A 82 3.62 3.62 8.13
CA LEU A 82 2.65 2.89 7.29
C LEU A 82 2.01 1.72 8.05
N TYR A 83 2.80 0.97 8.81
CA TYR A 83 2.29 -0.12 9.64
C TYR A 83 1.23 0.37 10.64
N ASN A 84 1.51 1.46 11.35
CA ASN A 84 0.57 2.04 12.31
C ASN A 84 -0.66 2.62 11.59
N THR A 85 -0.45 3.38 10.52
CA THR A 85 -1.55 3.95 9.71
C THR A 85 -2.50 2.87 9.25
N TRP A 86 -2.00 1.77 8.68
CA TRP A 86 -2.84 0.68 8.18
C TRP A 86 -3.60 -0.04 9.30
N LYS A 87 -2.96 -0.21 10.46
CA LYS A 87 -3.59 -0.82 11.63
C LYS A 87 -4.72 0.06 12.17
N GLU A 88 -4.48 1.37 12.28
CA GLU A 88 -5.45 2.36 12.76
C GLU A 88 -6.64 2.53 11.82
N ASN A 89 -6.42 2.41 10.50
CA ASN A 89 -7.49 2.46 9.50
C ASN A 89 -8.31 1.15 9.42
N GLY A 90 -8.07 0.18 10.30
CA GLY A 90 -8.93 -0.99 10.47
C GLY A 90 -8.64 -2.14 9.51
N LEU A 91 -7.46 -2.20 8.89
CA LEU A 91 -7.07 -3.40 8.15
C LEU A 91 -6.95 -4.60 9.10
N HIS A 92 -7.59 -5.70 8.75
CA HIS A 92 -7.70 -6.87 9.63
C HIS A 92 -6.34 -7.48 10.02
N LYS A 93 -5.39 -7.50 9.09
CA LYS A 93 -4.03 -8.01 9.32
C LYS A 93 -3.01 -7.12 8.66
N VAL A 94 -2.07 -6.60 9.46
CA VAL A 94 -0.93 -5.80 9.01
C VAL A 94 0.33 -6.45 9.55
N ILE A 95 1.29 -6.76 8.68
CA ILE A 95 2.54 -7.45 9.05
C ILE A 95 3.74 -6.75 8.41
N ARG A 96 4.87 -6.72 9.13
CA ARG A 96 6.19 -6.35 8.58
C ARG A 96 6.91 -7.63 8.17
N THR A 97 7.48 -7.67 6.97
CA THR A 97 8.16 -8.86 6.45
C THR A 97 9.61 -8.50 6.07
N PRO A 98 10.55 -8.51 7.04
CA PRO A 98 11.93 -8.13 6.76
C PRO A 98 12.68 -9.23 5.99
N TYR A 99 13.53 -8.82 5.06
CA TYR A 99 14.43 -9.70 4.33
C TYR A 99 15.87 -9.22 4.43
N LYS A 100 16.81 -10.17 4.44
CA LYS A 100 18.24 -9.87 4.30
C LYS A 100 18.59 -9.95 2.83
N VAL A 101 18.78 -8.80 2.20
CA VAL A 101 19.13 -8.67 0.79
C VAL A 101 20.48 -8.00 0.64
N LEU A 102 21.18 -8.28 -0.46
CA LEU A 102 22.42 -7.58 -0.81
C LEU A 102 22.07 -6.18 -1.32
N LEU A 103 22.57 -5.15 -0.63
CA LEU A 103 22.45 -3.75 -1.03
C LEU A 103 23.84 -3.20 -1.39
N SER A 104 23.87 -2.12 -2.16
CA SER A 104 25.10 -1.45 -2.59
C SER A 104 24.96 0.04 -2.30
N TYR A 105 25.98 0.63 -1.68
CA TYR A 105 26.04 2.06 -1.34
C TYR A 105 27.41 2.62 -1.72
N PRO A 106 27.50 3.92 -2.06
CA PRO A 106 28.78 4.56 -2.30
C PRO A 106 29.51 4.83 -0.99
N ASN A 107 30.83 5.00 -1.07
CA ASN A 107 31.61 5.49 0.04
C ASN A 107 31.46 7.02 0.15
N THR A 108 30.86 7.52 1.22
CA THR A 108 30.63 8.97 1.41
C THR A 108 31.88 9.73 1.84
N SER A 109 32.86 9.06 2.46
CA SER A 109 34.16 9.64 2.82
C SER A 109 35.11 9.74 1.62
N MET A 110 34.91 8.91 0.60
CA MET A 110 35.63 8.93 -0.66
C MET A 110 34.64 8.82 -1.82
N PRO A 111 33.92 9.91 -2.16
CA PRO A 111 32.88 9.89 -3.17
C PRO A 111 33.45 9.57 -4.56
N ASN A 112 32.60 8.95 -5.38
CA ASN A 112 32.93 8.66 -6.77
C ASN A 112 33.14 9.97 -7.54
N LYS A 113 34.11 9.96 -8.46
CA LYS A 113 34.40 11.11 -9.33
C LYS A 113 34.82 10.66 -10.71
N VAL A 114 34.55 11.50 -11.70
CA VAL A 114 35.05 11.40 -13.06
C VAL A 114 35.98 12.58 -13.30
N GLN A 115 37.14 12.33 -13.87
CA GLN A 115 38.14 13.35 -14.15
C GLN A 115 38.55 13.33 -15.61
N ILE A 116 38.81 14.50 -16.18
CA ILE A 116 39.50 14.64 -17.46
C ILE A 116 40.93 15.02 -17.11
N LEU A 117 41.88 14.18 -17.50
CA LEU A 117 43.30 14.41 -17.23
C LEU A 117 43.96 15.15 -18.41
N ASP A 118 45.09 15.80 -18.13
CA ASP A 118 45.93 16.38 -19.17
C ASP A 118 46.55 15.30 -20.07
N LYS A 119 47.27 15.73 -21.12
CA LYS A 119 47.93 14.81 -22.07
C LYS A 119 48.96 13.88 -21.40
N SER A 120 49.52 14.27 -20.26
CA SER A 120 50.48 13.47 -19.52
C SER A 120 49.83 12.44 -18.59
N GLY A 121 48.50 12.51 -18.40
CA GLY A 121 47.76 11.67 -17.45
C GLY A 121 48.03 12.01 -15.98
N THR A 122 48.71 13.13 -15.70
CA THR A 122 49.20 13.43 -14.34
C THR A 122 48.25 14.36 -13.58
N SER A 123 47.76 15.42 -14.24
CA SER A 123 46.95 16.45 -13.58
C SER A 123 45.52 16.46 -14.11
N PRO A 124 44.49 16.60 -13.24
CA PRO A 124 43.12 16.77 -13.69
C PRO A 124 42.88 18.17 -14.24
N LEU A 125 42.43 18.25 -15.50
CA LEU A 125 41.88 19.46 -16.13
C LEU A 125 40.44 19.73 -15.70
N PHE A 126 39.71 18.66 -15.38
CA PHE A 126 38.34 18.73 -14.87
C PHE A 126 38.10 17.62 -13.86
N THR A 127 37.25 17.90 -12.87
CA THR A 127 36.75 16.93 -11.90
C THR A 127 35.25 17.14 -11.73
N SER A 128 34.47 16.07 -11.84
CA SER A 128 33.03 16.10 -11.60
C SER A 128 32.74 16.48 -10.14
N GLN A 129 31.60 17.15 -9.92
CA GLN A 129 31.15 17.43 -8.56
C GLN A 129 30.74 16.11 -7.86
N PRO A 130 31.11 15.93 -6.58
CA PRO A 130 30.80 14.70 -5.85
C PRO A 130 29.35 14.60 -5.37
N TYR A 131 28.63 15.73 -5.31
CA TYR A 131 27.24 15.84 -4.86
C TYR A 131 26.47 16.81 -5.76
N GLU A 132 25.16 16.67 -5.83
CA GLU A 132 24.29 17.65 -6.45
C GLU A 132 24.36 19.00 -5.74
N LYS A 133 24.26 20.07 -6.52
CA LYS A 133 24.11 21.41 -5.97
C LYS A 133 22.72 21.54 -5.34
N ASN A 134 22.67 22.01 -4.10
CA ASN A 134 21.41 22.37 -3.46
C ASN A 134 20.84 23.65 -4.09
N LEU A 135 19.92 23.48 -5.04
CA LEU A 135 19.30 24.59 -5.77
C LEU A 135 18.02 25.12 -5.10
N LEU A 136 17.35 24.27 -4.32
CA LEU A 136 16.03 24.54 -3.76
C LEU A 136 16.07 24.96 -2.28
N GLY A 137 17.27 25.08 -1.70
CA GLY A 137 17.43 25.43 -0.30
C GLY A 137 16.96 24.30 0.63
N GLU A 138 17.08 23.05 0.18
CA GLU A 138 16.82 21.88 1.00
C GLU A 138 17.72 21.91 2.24
N ASP A 139 17.27 21.33 3.34
CA ASP A 139 18.03 21.38 4.58
C ASP A 139 19.41 20.72 4.37
N SER A 140 20.46 21.50 4.64
CA SER A 140 21.86 21.06 4.50
C SER A 140 22.23 19.98 5.52
N SER A 141 21.38 19.76 6.54
CA SER A 141 21.51 18.65 7.50
C SER A 141 21.11 17.29 6.91
N LEU A 142 20.42 17.27 5.77
CA LEU A 142 20.01 16.03 5.11
C LEU A 142 21.24 15.27 4.64
N LYS A 143 21.41 14.04 5.16
CA LYS A 143 22.45 13.10 4.72
C LYS A 143 22.10 12.57 3.32
N LEU A 144 22.43 13.35 2.30
CA LEU A 144 22.29 12.95 0.90
C LEU A 144 23.36 11.92 0.53
N VAL A 145 22.96 10.94 -0.28
CA VAL A 145 23.87 9.93 -0.82
C VAL A 145 24.40 10.45 -2.15
N PRO A 146 25.73 10.45 -2.38
CA PRO A 146 26.28 10.96 -3.63
C PRO A 146 25.82 10.10 -4.81
N PRO A 147 25.77 10.67 -6.03
CA PRO A 147 25.42 9.92 -7.23
C PRO A 147 26.31 8.69 -7.43
N TYR A 148 25.69 7.55 -7.70
CA TYR A 148 26.38 6.29 -7.97
C TYR A 148 25.48 5.32 -8.74
N ASN A 149 26.09 4.35 -9.40
CA ASN A 149 25.39 3.21 -9.97
C ASN A 149 25.47 2.03 -8.99
N SER A 150 24.32 1.62 -8.45
CA SER A 150 24.24 0.49 -7.52
C SER A 150 24.83 -0.78 -8.16
N PHE A 151 25.57 -1.54 -7.36
CA PHE A 151 26.27 -2.77 -7.75
C PHE A 151 27.41 -2.61 -8.76
N SER A 152 27.76 -1.39 -9.17
CA SER A 152 28.98 -1.16 -9.96
C SER A 152 30.21 -1.63 -9.15
N PRO A 153 31.17 -2.33 -9.78
CA PRO A 153 32.42 -2.67 -9.12
C PRO A 153 33.18 -1.40 -8.74
N SER A 154 33.90 -1.46 -7.63
CA SER A 154 34.84 -0.40 -7.25
C SER A 154 36.11 -0.48 -8.09
N GLY A 155 36.69 0.67 -8.40
CA GLY A 155 37.95 0.76 -9.10
C GLY A 155 38.16 2.08 -9.80
N VAL A 156 39.42 2.35 -10.15
CA VAL A 156 39.79 3.47 -11.03
C VAL A 156 40.10 2.89 -12.41
N ARG A 157 39.55 3.52 -13.44
CA ARG A 157 39.78 3.19 -14.85
C ARG A 157 40.02 4.48 -15.61
N GLU A 158 41.12 4.52 -16.36
CA GLU A 158 41.43 5.57 -17.31
C GLU A 158 41.20 5.04 -18.71
N VAL A 159 40.53 5.82 -19.55
CA VAL A 159 40.24 5.48 -20.94
C VAL A 159 40.46 6.69 -21.84
N ARG A 160 40.91 6.46 -23.07
CA ARG A 160 40.96 7.53 -24.07
C ARG A 160 39.55 7.84 -24.57
N PRO A 161 39.16 9.12 -24.72
CA PRO A 161 37.88 9.48 -25.32
C PRO A 161 37.79 8.92 -26.73
N TYR A 162 36.66 8.30 -27.08
CA TYR A 162 36.42 7.88 -28.46
C TYR A 162 36.39 9.12 -29.37
N THR A 163 37.33 9.17 -30.31
CA THR A 163 37.32 10.18 -31.36
C THR A 163 36.44 9.64 -32.49
N PHE A 164 35.27 10.22 -32.70
CA PHE A 164 34.51 9.99 -33.93
C PHE A 164 35.34 10.55 -35.08
N GLN A 165 35.92 9.69 -35.92
CA GLN A 165 36.43 10.13 -37.20
C GLN A 165 35.23 10.50 -38.06
N LYS A 166 35.13 11.79 -38.38
CA LYS A 166 34.11 12.35 -39.26
C LYS A 166 34.55 12.21 -40.71
#